data_AF-A0A7C6JTJ1-F1
#
_entry.id   AF-A0A7C6JTJ1-F1
#
_cell.length_a   1.000
_cell.length_b   1.000
_cell.length_c   1.000
_cell.angle_alpha   90.00
_cell.angle_beta   90.00
_cell.angle_gamma   90.00
#
_symmetry.space_group_name_H-M   'P 1'
#
loop_
_entity.id
_entity.type
_entity.pdbx_description
1 polymer ?
#
loop_
_entity_poly.entity_id
_entity_poly.type
_entity_poly.pdbx_seq_one_letter_code
_entity_poly.pdbx_strand_id
1 'polypeptide(L)'
;MSSLTEIKDWLSERPTWLQDAARRLVTYGDISDDDIEELVTLCKAEAGFEAIHIKPVVDIPLERFVPKKEKTCLRLDSISDIKGINALAPRKPLEFGKGPLTIIYGGNGSGKSGYVRLLKSACGARKVGRLLPNVFDRTKYEQGCVFHISDSAGCNEINWNANGGVDDRLACVEIYDADCASVYVNDENEVTYEPPELLLFNQLISICDRVKEVLRSEKDKLICKKPTLPDEYSSTESGAWYLQLDHTTKDEDIETKCRWSKTLEEELVGVRQRLAEHNPAEKAEAFIKKRDNITGLLDRLGKLRTRLGGEECRTYLAAKRDVASKRQAAEDDAKRVFEGALEGIGTDSWKHLWNSARDYSEKCAYPGKDFPYVEGDSKCVLCQQPLDESTKTRLQAFEDYVKGDLETKATIAESCLRKLTDELNDLFAVELKLATDAAGITEEPDRSNIREYYDQLKGRKNDLIQAMDESQIGPLPNKKILTIIQNLAKTLEEQAAG
;
A
#
# COMPACT_ATOMS: atom_id res chain seq x y z
N MET A 1 17.59 -37.07 -61.42
CA MET A 1 18.38 -37.52 -60.25
C MET A 1 19.13 -36.38 -59.57
N SER A 2 19.50 -35.26 -60.22
CA SER A 2 20.18 -34.14 -59.53
C SER A 2 19.24 -33.23 -58.71
N SER A 3 17.99 -33.01 -59.15
CA SER A 3 17.04 -32.08 -58.49
C SER A 3 16.57 -32.53 -57.09
N LEU A 4 16.39 -33.83 -56.87
CA LEU A 4 15.86 -34.34 -55.59
C LEU A 4 16.89 -34.32 -54.45
N THR A 5 18.16 -34.56 -54.76
CA THR A 5 19.26 -34.41 -53.79
C THR A 5 19.41 -32.96 -53.37
N GLU A 6 19.32 -32.02 -54.31
CA GLU A 6 19.36 -30.57 -54.01
C GLU A 6 18.19 -30.13 -53.11
N ILE A 7 16.99 -30.69 -53.29
CA ILE A 7 15.83 -30.40 -52.43
C ILE A 7 16.02 -31.02 -51.04
N LYS A 8 16.58 -32.22 -50.94
CA LYS A 8 16.87 -32.87 -49.65
C LYS A 8 17.89 -32.06 -48.84
N ASP A 9 18.95 -31.59 -49.50
CA ASP A 9 19.97 -30.74 -48.89
C ASP A 9 19.35 -29.40 -48.46
N TRP A 10 18.54 -28.76 -49.32
CA TRP A 10 17.84 -27.52 -48.98
C TRP A 10 16.91 -27.66 -47.78
N LEU A 11 16.13 -28.76 -47.70
CA LEU A 11 15.23 -29.02 -46.57
C LEU A 11 16.02 -29.23 -45.26
N SER A 12 17.19 -29.87 -45.32
CA SER A 12 18.01 -30.13 -44.13
C SER A 12 18.54 -28.86 -43.44
N GLU A 13 18.69 -27.77 -44.20
CA GLU A 13 19.10 -26.45 -43.69
C GLU A 13 17.93 -25.62 -43.12
N ARG A 14 16.69 -26.10 -43.23
CA ARG A 14 15.48 -25.39 -42.77
C ARG A 14 15.08 -25.78 -41.35
N PRO A 15 14.24 -24.96 -40.67
CA PRO A 15 13.72 -25.29 -39.35
C PRO A 15 13.06 -26.66 -39.29
N THR A 16 13.17 -27.31 -38.14
CA THR A 16 12.70 -28.69 -37.94
C THR A 16 11.19 -28.85 -38.16
N TRP A 17 10.39 -27.85 -37.80
CA TRP A 17 8.95 -27.85 -38.06
C TRP A 17 8.64 -27.83 -39.57
N LEU A 18 9.44 -27.12 -40.38
CA LEU A 18 9.25 -27.07 -41.83
C LEU A 18 9.67 -28.38 -42.51
N GLN A 19 10.70 -29.04 -41.98
CA GLN A 19 11.07 -30.40 -42.38
C GLN A 19 9.94 -31.39 -42.09
N ASP A 20 9.28 -31.27 -40.93
CA ASP A 20 8.12 -32.10 -40.60
C ASP A 20 6.93 -31.84 -41.52
N ALA A 21 6.65 -30.57 -41.84
CA ALA A 21 5.62 -30.20 -42.81
C ALA A 21 5.89 -30.83 -44.19
N ALA A 22 7.14 -30.77 -44.67
CA ALA A 22 7.55 -31.41 -45.92
C ALA A 22 7.38 -32.93 -45.87
N ARG A 23 7.74 -33.60 -44.75
CA ARG A 23 7.50 -35.03 -44.56
C ARG A 23 6.01 -35.36 -44.63
N ARG A 24 5.14 -34.62 -43.93
CA ARG A 24 3.69 -34.86 -43.91
C ARG A 24 3.09 -34.71 -45.31
N LEU A 25 3.46 -33.66 -46.05
CA LEU A 25 3.05 -33.46 -47.44
C LEU A 25 3.44 -34.63 -48.34
N VAL A 26 4.70 -35.06 -48.31
CA VAL A 26 5.19 -36.14 -49.19
C VAL A 26 4.60 -37.51 -48.80
N THR A 27 4.31 -37.71 -47.51
CA THR A 27 3.79 -38.99 -46.98
C THR A 27 2.29 -39.15 -47.21
N TYR A 28 1.51 -38.10 -46.94
CA TYR A 28 0.05 -38.15 -46.90
C TYR A 28 -0.63 -37.41 -48.06
N GLY A 29 0.08 -36.50 -48.73
CA GLY A 29 -0.39 -35.72 -49.88
C GLY A 29 -1.21 -34.47 -49.54
N ASP A 30 -1.64 -34.32 -48.28
CA ASP A 30 -2.42 -33.18 -47.78
C ASP A 30 -2.15 -32.96 -46.28
N ILE A 31 -2.44 -31.76 -45.78
CA ILE A 31 -2.25 -31.36 -44.38
C ILE A 31 -3.56 -30.84 -43.80
N SER A 32 -4.02 -31.48 -42.72
CA SER A 32 -5.25 -31.11 -42.00
C SER A 32 -5.05 -29.88 -41.10
N ASP A 33 -6.14 -29.31 -40.57
CA ASP A 33 -6.05 -28.21 -39.59
C ASP A 33 -5.35 -28.66 -38.29
N ASP A 34 -5.61 -29.88 -37.82
CA ASP A 34 -4.95 -30.45 -36.63
C ASP A 34 -3.41 -30.53 -36.83
N ASP A 35 -2.96 -30.87 -38.04
CA ASP A 35 -1.54 -30.89 -38.38
C ASP A 35 -0.92 -29.49 -38.34
N ILE A 36 -1.66 -28.44 -38.71
CA ILE A 36 -1.18 -27.04 -38.62
C ILE A 36 -1.00 -26.64 -37.16
N GLU A 37 -1.90 -27.02 -36.25
CA GLU A 37 -1.76 -26.74 -34.81
C GLU A 37 -0.52 -27.43 -34.22
N GLU A 38 -0.25 -28.68 -34.63
CA GLU A 38 0.98 -29.37 -34.23
C GLU A 38 2.23 -28.68 -34.78
N LEU A 39 2.21 -28.22 -36.04
CA LEU A 39 3.32 -27.47 -36.64
C LEU A 39 3.56 -26.12 -35.94
N VAL A 40 2.50 -25.44 -35.51
CA VAL A 40 2.59 -24.21 -34.69
C VAL A 40 3.28 -24.50 -33.36
N THR A 41 2.92 -25.62 -32.72
CA THR A 41 3.53 -26.06 -31.45
C THR A 41 5.02 -26.35 -31.63
N LEU A 42 5.39 -27.07 -32.69
CA LEU A 42 6.79 -27.33 -33.04
C LEU A 42 7.56 -26.03 -33.33
N CYS A 43 6.95 -25.07 -34.05
CA CYS A 43 7.56 -23.77 -34.32
C CYS A 43 7.83 -22.98 -33.01
N LYS A 44 6.91 -23.03 -32.04
CA LYS A 44 7.09 -22.39 -30.72
C LYS A 44 8.20 -23.05 -29.89
N ALA A 45 8.24 -24.38 -29.89
CA ALA A 45 9.26 -25.14 -29.19
C ALA A 45 10.67 -24.87 -29.76
N GLU A 46 10.81 -24.78 -31.08
CA GLU A 46 12.09 -24.47 -31.74
C GLU A 46 12.55 -23.04 -31.46
N ALA A 47 11.61 -22.09 -31.35
CA ALA A 47 11.88 -20.72 -30.95
C ALA A 47 12.13 -20.54 -29.43
N GLY A 48 12.05 -21.61 -28.64
CA GLY A 48 12.34 -21.61 -27.20
C GLY A 48 11.19 -21.19 -26.29
N PHE A 49 9.94 -21.13 -26.79
CA PHE A 49 8.76 -20.81 -25.97
C PHE A 49 8.23 -22.01 -25.18
N GLU A 50 8.54 -23.24 -25.60
CA GLU A 50 8.07 -24.47 -24.97
C GLU A 50 9.21 -25.46 -24.76
N ALA A 51 9.24 -26.12 -23.60
CA ALA A 51 10.24 -27.14 -23.24
C ALA A 51 9.94 -28.51 -23.88
N ILE A 52 9.58 -28.53 -25.17
CA ILE A 52 9.31 -29.75 -25.92
C ILE A 52 10.59 -30.16 -26.65
N HIS A 53 11.08 -31.37 -26.38
CA HIS A 53 12.17 -31.95 -27.16
C HIS A 53 11.66 -32.35 -28.55
N ILE A 54 11.98 -31.53 -29.54
CA ILE A 54 11.70 -31.84 -30.95
C ILE A 54 12.67 -32.95 -31.38
N LYS A 55 12.12 -34.08 -31.81
CA LYS A 55 12.91 -35.11 -32.49
C LYS A 55 13.16 -34.63 -33.92
N PRO A 56 14.42 -34.57 -34.39
CA PRO A 56 14.69 -34.21 -35.77
C PRO A 56 14.05 -35.26 -36.69
N VAL A 57 13.35 -34.78 -37.72
CA VAL A 57 12.74 -35.63 -38.73
C VAL A 57 13.83 -36.00 -39.73
N VAL A 58 14.32 -37.23 -39.67
CA VAL A 58 15.54 -37.64 -40.39
C VAL A 58 15.28 -38.13 -41.83
N ASP A 59 14.03 -38.46 -42.19
CA ASP A 59 13.78 -39.05 -43.51
C ASP A 59 12.50 -38.53 -44.17
N ILE A 60 12.68 -37.84 -45.30
CA ILE A 60 11.63 -37.32 -46.17
C ILE A 60 11.67 -38.18 -47.45
N PRO A 61 10.62 -39.00 -47.73
CA PRO A 61 10.66 -40.01 -48.78
C PRO A 61 10.45 -39.40 -50.18
N LEU A 62 11.40 -38.56 -50.61
CA LEU A 62 11.39 -37.85 -51.89
C LEU A 62 11.51 -38.80 -53.10
N GLU A 63 11.87 -40.07 -52.92
CA GLU A 63 11.92 -41.06 -54.01
C GLU A 63 10.54 -41.30 -54.65
N ARG A 64 9.45 -40.93 -53.96
CA ARG A 64 8.08 -40.99 -54.48
C ARG A 64 7.84 -40.10 -55.71
N PHE A 65 8.67 -39.08 -55.93
CA PHE A 65 8.57 -38.20 -57.09
C PHE A 65 9.21 -38.77 -58.36
N VAL A 66 9.90 -39.92 -58.29
CA VAL A 66 10.57 -40.53 -59.46
C VAL A 66 9.62 -41.47 -60.21
N PRO A 67 9.23 -41.19 -61.47
CA PRO A 67 8.53 -42.17 -62.29
C PRO A 67 9.47 -43.32 -62.65
N LYS A 68 9.26 -44.52 -62.08
CA LYS A 68 10.04 -45.71 -62.41
C LYS A 68 9.64 -46.24 -63.80
N LYS A 69 10.54 -46.13 -64.77
CA LYS A 69 10.40 -46.67 -66.13
C LYS A 69 10.77 -48.16 -66.16
N GLU A 70 9.81 -49.07 -66.07
CA GLU A 70 9.92 -50.40 -66.71
C GLU A 70 8.56 -50.87 -67.26
N LYS A 71 8.52 -51.13 -68.58
CA LYS A 71 7.34 -51.66 -69.29
C LYS A 71 7.30 -53.18 -69.14
N THR A 72 6.86 -53.69 -67.99
CA THR A 72 6.42 -55.08 -67.87
C THR A 72 4.89 -55.10 -67.98
N CYS A 73 4.35 -55.96 -68.86
CA CYS A 73 2.91 -56.18 -68.97
C CYS A 73 2.45 -56.95 -67.74
N LEU A 74 2.23 -56.25 -66.63
CA LEU A 74 1.74 -56.83 -65.39
C LEU A 74 0.22 -56.94 -65.43
N ARG A 75 -0.30 -58.14 -65.14
CA ARG A 75 -1.73 -58.41 -65.01
C ARG A 75 -2.05 -58.73 -63.57
N LEU A 76 -3.07 -58.08 -63.02
CA LEU A 76 -3.62 -58.42 -61.71
C LEU A 76 -4.68 -59.51 -61.89
N ASP A 77 -4.48 -60.69 -61.28
CA ASP A 77 -5.36 -61.85 -61.43
C ASP A 77 -6.39 -61.95 -60.30
N SER A 78 -5.99 -61.76 -59.04
CA SER A 78 -6.95 -61.74 -57.93
C SER A 78 -6.42 -61.06 -56.67
N ILE A 79 -7.34 -60.66 -55.79
CA ILE A 79 -7.05 -60.18 -54.43
C ILE A 79 -7.68 -61.15 -53.42
N SER A 80 -6.84 -61.71 -52.55
CA SER A 80 -7.21 -62.68 -51.53
C SER A 80 -6.76 -62.22 -50.13
N ASP A 81 -7.25 -62.90 -49.09
CA ASP A 81 -6.81 -62.77 -47.69
C ASP A 81 -6.68 -61.34 -47.16
N ILE A 82 -7.70 -60.51 -47.41
CA ILE A 82 -7.77 -59.13 -46.91
C ILE A 82 -7.97 -59.12 -45.39
N LYS A 83 -7.10 -58.41 -44.67
CA LYS A 83 -7.13 -58.28 -43.21
C LYS A 83 -7.10 -56.80 -42.83
N GLY A 84 -7.94 -56.41 -41.87
CA GLY A 84 -7.88 -55.09 -41.21
C GLY A 84 -8.24 -53.85 -42.05
N ILE A 85 -8.76 -54.02 -43.29
CA ILE A 85 -9.04 -52.91 -44.22
C ILE A 85 -10.55 -52.71 -44.37
N ASN A 86 -11.08 -51.57 -43.90
CA ASN A 86 -12.52 -51.31 -43.77
C ASN A 86 -13.27 -52.54 -43.17
N ALA A 87 -14.55 -52.72 -43.46
CA ALA A 87 -15.30 -53.95 -43.14
C ALA A 87 -15.22 -54.99 -44.28
N LEU A 88 -14.10 -55.07 -45.02
CA LEU A 88 -13.95 -56.04 -46.11
C LEU A 88 -13.68 -57.44 -45.53
N ALA A 89 -14.63 -58.35 -45.68
CA ALA A 89 -14.51 -59.76 -45.29
C ALA A 89 -14.96 -60.68 -46.44
N PRO A 90 -14.23 -60.71 -47.57
CA PRO A 90 -14.62 -61.52 -48.71
C PRO A 90 -14.54 -63.02 -48.38
N ARG A 91 -15.63 -63.76 -48.61
CA ARG A 91 -15.65 -65.23 -48.45
C ARG A 91 -14.94 -65.98 -49.58
N LYS A 92 -14.70 -65.29 -50.70
CA LYS A 92 -13.99 -65.78 -51.89
C LYS A 92 -13.06 -64.65 -52.38
N PRO A 93 -11.88 -64.97 -52.94
CA PRO A 93 -11.03 -63.98 -53.57
C PRO A 93 -11.78 -63.15 -54.63
N LEU A 94 -11.42 -61.88 -54.75
CA LEU A 94 -11.90 -61.04 -55.85
C LEU A 94 -11.07 -61.35 -57.08
N GLU A 95 -11.62 -62.11 -58.02
CA GLU A 95 -10.94 -62.51 -59.26
C GLU A 95 -11.19 -61.47 -60.36
N PHE A 96 -10.10 -61.05 -61.00
CA PHE A 96 -10.13 -60.27 -62.23
C PHE A 96 -10.10 -61.26 -63.40
N GLY A 97 -11.13 -61.22 -64.25
CA GLY A 97 -11.27 -62.17 -65.34
C GLY A 97 -10.12 -62.06 -66.35
N LYS A 98 -9.99 -63.05 -67.26
CA LYS A 98 -8.94 -63.09 -68.31
C LYS A 98 -9.12 -62.07 -69.46
N GLY A 99 -10.25 -61.35 -69.49
CA GLY A 99 -10.54 -60.32 -70.49
C GLY A 99 -9.80 -58.98 -70.24
N PRO A 100 -9.88 -58.02 -71.18
CA PRO A 100 -9.29 -56.69 -71.04
C PRO A 100 -10.11 -55.75 -70.13
N LEU A 101 -11.36 -56.08 -69.84
CA LEU A 101 -12.26 -55.30 -69.00
C LEU A 101 -12.90 -56.19 -67.94
N THR A 102 -12.83 -55.77 -66.68
CA THR A 102 -13.52 -56.41 -65.56
C THR A 102 -14.48 -55.39 -64.94
N ILE A 103 -15.77 -55.72 -64.86
CA ILE A 103 -16.79 -54.86 -64.27
C ILE A 103 -17.16 -55.41 -62.90
N ILE A 104 -16.90 -54.63 -61.85
CA ILE A 104 -17.28 -54.96 -60.46
C ILE A 104 -18.40 -54.03 -60.04
N TYR A 105 -19.57 -54.59 -59.74
CA TYR A 105 -20.76 -53.84 -59.32
C TYR A 105 -21.34 -54.41 -58.03
N GLY A 106 -22.10 -53.59 -57.31
CA GLY A 106 -22.73 -53.95 -56.04
C GLY A 106 -23.43 -52.73 -55.42
N GLY A 107 -24.25 -52.95 -54.40
CA GLY A 107 -24.95 -51.85 -53.70
C GLY A 107 -24.01 -50.87 -52.99
N ASN A 108 -24.53 -49.74 -52.53
CA ASN A 108 -23.77 -48.82 -51.68
C ASN A 108 -23.38 -49.53 -50.36
N GLY A 109 -22.16 -49.30 -49.89
CA GLY A 109 -21.63 -50.01 -48.72
C GLY A 109 -21.08 -51.42 -48.99
N SER A 110 -21.13 -51.93 -50.23
CA SER A 110 -20.58 -53.26 -50.58
C SER A 110 -19.04 -53.35 -50.61
N GLY A 111 -18.32 -52.30 -50.20
CA GLY A 111 -16.87 -52.30 -50.11
C GLY A 111 -16.07 -51.91 -51.36
N LYS A 112 -16.72 -51.58 -52.50
CA LYS A 112 -16.05 -51.21 -53.77
C LYS A 112 -14.96 -50.14 -53.59
N SER A 113 -15.28 -49.02 -52.96
CA SER A 113 -14.31 -47.95 -52.68
C SER A 113 -13.21 -48.38 -51.72
N GLY A 114 -13.46 -49.38 -50.86
CA GLY A 114 -12.44 -49.98 -49.98
C GLY A 114 -11.38 -50.74 -50.78
N TYR A 115 -11.77 -51.50 -51.80
CA TYR A 115 -10.84 -52.16 -52.73
C TYR A 115 -10.03 -51.14 -53.54
N VAL A 116 -10.66 -50.04 -53.97
CA VAL A 116 -9.94 -48.97 -54.68
C VAL A 116 -8.90 -48.31 -53.77
N ARG A 117 -9.22 -48.00 -52.51
CA ARG A 117 -8.25 -47.46 -51.53
C ARG A 117 -7.09 -48.43 -51.29
N LEU A 118 -7.39 -49.72 -51.14
CA LEU A 118 -6.38 -50.76 -51.00
C LEU A 118 -5.41 -50.78 -52.20
N LEU A 119 -5.94 -50.78 -53.41
CA LEU A 119 -5.14 -50.73 -54.64
C LEU A 119 -4.31 -49.43 -54.71
N LYS A 120 -4.91 -48.27 -54.37
CA LYS A 120 -4.21 -46.98 -54.32
C LYS A 120 -3.03 -47.01 -53.35
N SER A 121 -3.17 -47.66 -52.20
CA SER A 121 -2.11 -47.82 -51.20
C SER A 121 -1.03 -48.82 -51.61
N ALA A 122 -1.39 -49.91 -52.29
CA ALA A 122 -0.44 -50.93 -52.71
C ALA A 122 0.35 -50.55 -53.97
N CYS A 123 -0.28 -49.87 -54.92
CA CYS A 123 0.30 -49.50 -56.22
C CYS A 123 0.92 -48.08 -56.24
N GLY A 124 0.68 -47.25 -55.22
CA GLY A 124 1.25 -45.90 -55.14
C GLY A 124 0.57 -44.89 -56.06
N ALA A 125 -0.76 -44.78 -55.99
CA ALA A 125 -1.50 -43.79 -56.77
C ALA A 125 -1.17 -42.34 -56.32
N ARG A 126 -1.23 -41.36 -57.23
CA ARG A 126 -0.93 -39.93 -56.94
C ARG A 126 -1.70 -39.37 -55.74
N LYS A 127 -2.94 -39.84 -55.54
CA LYS A 127 -3.76 -39.55 -54.36
C LYS A 127 -4.12 -40.86 -53.68
N VAL A 128 -3.23 -41.32 -52.80
CA VAL A 128 -3.38 -42.60 -52.09
C VAL A 128 -4.63 -42.58 -51.19
N GLY A 129 -4.89 -41.44 -50.54
CA GLY A 129 -5.90 -41.32 -49.49
C GLY A 129 -5.56 -42.15 -48.25
N ARG A 130 -6.34 -42.00 -47.17
CA ARG A 130 -6.12 -42.78 -45.95
C ARG A 130 -6.74 -44.18 -46.07
N LEU A 131 -5.94 -45.21 -45.81
CA LEU A 131 -6.43 -46.57 -45.64
C LEU A 131 -7.15 -46.68 -44.29
N LEU A 132 -8.47 -46.88 -44.32
CA LEU A 132 -9.29 -46.90 -43.11
C LEU A 132 -9.30 -48.31 -42.49
N PRO A 133 -9.09 -48.43 -41.16
CA PRO A 133 -9.20 -49.71 -40.47
C PRO A 133 -10.66 -50.17 -40.35
N ASN A 134 -10.84 -51.45 -40.00
CA ASN A 134 -12.17 -51.96 -39.67
C ASN A 134 -12.69 -51.32 -38.38
N VAL A 135 -13.81 -50.60 -38.45
CA VAL A 135 -14.41 -49.93 -37.29
C VAL A 135 -15.14 -50.92 -36.36
N PHE A 136 -15.55 -52.08 -36.88
CA PHE A 136 -16.28 -53.10 -36.12
C PHE A 136 -15.37 -54.09 -35.38
N ASP A 137 -14.08 -54.08 -35.69
CA ASP A 137 -13.09 -54.98 -35.11
C ASP A 137 -12.19 -54.18 -34.16
N ARG A 138 -12.21 -54.50 -32.86
CA ARG A 138 -11.46 -53.78 -31.82
C ARG A 138 -10.03 -54.30 -31.66
N THR A 139 -9.68 -55.38 -32.36
CA THR A 139 -8.33 -55.94 -32.37
C THR A 139 -7.49 -55.29 -33.47
N LYS A 140 -6.32 -54.72 -33.11
CA LYS A 140 -5.36 -54.12 -34.06
C LYS A 140 -4.68 -55.22 -34.87
N TYR A 141 -5.32 -55.72 -35.92
CA TYR A 141 -4.66 -56.56 -36.91
C TYR A 141 -3.79 -55.72 -37.84
N GLU A 142 -2.68 -56.30 -38.30
CA GLU A 142 -1.91 -55.74 -39.41
C GLU A 142 -2.79 -55.67 -40.66
N GLN A 143 -2.83 -54.50 -41.28
CA GLN A 143 -3.59 -54.29 -42.51
C GLN A 143 -2.82 -54.89 -43.68
N GLY A 144 -3.41 -55.83 -44.40
CA GLY A 144 -2.71 -56.51 -45.47
C GLY A 144 -3.63 -57.31 -46.38
N CYS A 145 -3.09 -57.73 -47.51
CA CYS A 145 -3.77 -58.59 -48.47
C CYS A 145 -2.75 -59.34 -49.32
N VAL A 146 -3.23 -60.36 -50.02
CA VAL A 146 -2.43 -61.11 -50.98
C VAL A 146 -2.90 -60.75 -52.39
N PHE A 147 -1.97 -60.26 -53.22
CA PHE A 147 -2.21 -60.01 -54.63
C PHE A 147 -1.63 -61.18 -55.45
N HIS A 148 -2.43 -61.73 -56.34
CA HIS A 148 -1.96 -62.66 -57.36
C HIS A 148 -1.79 -61.89 -58.66
N ILE A 149 -0.58 -61.91 -59.22
CA ILE A 149 -0.21 -61.21 -60.45
C ILE A 149 0.36 -62.19 -61.46
N SER A 150 0.17 -61.92 -62.74
CA SER A 150 0.84 -62.61 -63.83
C SER A 150 1.69 -61.63 -64.65
N ASP A 151 2.94 -62.02 -64.88
CA ASP A 151 3.90 -61.31 -65.72
C ASP A 151 4.44 -62.24 -66.83
N SER A 152 5.41 -61.78 -67.61
CA SER A 152 6.03 -62.58 -68.67
C SER A 152 6.81 -63.83 -68.18
N ALA A 153 7.03 -63.97 -66.87
CA ALA A 153 7.76 -65.06 -66.24
C ALA A 153 6.86 -66.07 -65.50
N GLY A 154 5.60 -65.74 -65.20
CA GLY A 154 4.64 -66.67 -64.62
C GLY A 154 3.62 -66.01 -63.69
N CYS A 155 2.91 -66.83 -62.90
CA CYS A 155 2.00 -66.37 -61.86
C CYS A 155 2.77 -66.23 -60.53
N ASN A 156 2.76 -65.03 -59.96
CA ASN A 156 3.47 -64.65 -58.73
C ASN A 156 2.48 -64.20 -57.66
N GLU A 157 2.82 -64.47 -56.40
CA GLU A 157 2.04 -64.05 -55.23
C GLU A 157 2.78 -62.94 -54.46
N ILE A 158 2.05 -61.89 -54.10
CA ILE A 158 2.55 -60.72 -53.37
C ILE A 158 1.80 -60.60 -52.06
N ASN A 159 2.51 -60.88 -50.96
CA ASN A 159 2.02 -60.62 -49.61
C ASN A 159 2.25 -59.15 -49.26
N TRP A 160 1.20 -58.34 -49.37
CA TRP A 160 1.26 -56.90 -49.11
C TRP A 160 0.80 -56.56 -47.69
N ASN A 161 1.56 -55.67 -47.04
CA ASN A 161 1.24 -55.13 -45.72
C ASN A 161 1.29 -53.60 -45.78
N ALA A 162 0.30 -52.93 -45.19
CA ALA A 162 0.20 -51.47 -45.19
C ALA A 162 1.40 -50.80 -44.50
N ASN A 163 2.03 -51.46 -43.53
CA ASN A 163 3.24 -50.94 -42.87
C ASN A 163 4.47 -50.94 -43.80
N GLY A 164 4.48 -51.81 -44.83
CA GLY A 164 5.55 -51.91 -45.82
C GLY A 164 5.46 -50.89 -46.95
N GLY A 165 4.38 -50.09 -47.02
CA GLY A 165 4.19 -49.09 -48.06
C GLY A 165 3.86 -49.69 -49.44
N VAL A 166 4.27 -49.00 -50.50
CA VAL A 166 4.01 -49.40 -51.90
C VAL A 166 4.91 -50.59 -52.26
N ASP A 167 4.36 -51.64 -52.90
CA ASP A 167 5.19 -52.75 -53.42
C ASP A 167 5.73 -52.37 -54.80
N ASP A 168 7.05 -52.45 -54.96
CA ASP A 168 7.75 -52.06 -56.21
C ASP A 168 7.23 -52.81 -57.45
N ARG A 169 6.72 -54.03 -57.29
CA ARG A 169 6.16 -54.82 -58.41
C ARG A 169 4.78 -54.32 -58.85
N LEU A 170 4.03 -53.67 -57.97
CA LEU A 170 2.69 -53.13 -58.24
C LEU A 170 2.72 -51.65 -58.66
N ALA A 171 3.87 -50.98 -58.57
CA ALA A 171 4.05 -49.57 -58.91
C ALA A 171 3.75 -49.24 -60.39
N CYS A 172 3.77 -50.23 -61.29
CA CYS A 172 3.43 -50.05 -62.70
C CYS A 172 1.91 -50.01 -62.97
N VAL A 173 1.06 -50.28 -61.97
CA VAL A 173 -0.39 -50.29 -62.13
C VAL A 173 -0.95 -48.88 -61.97
N GLU A 174 -1.44 -48.30 -63.06
CA GLU A 174 -2.10 -47.00 -63.03
C GLU A 174 -3.56 -47.11 -62.56
N ILE A 175 -3.92 -46.34 -61.53
CA ILE A 175 -5.27 -46.33 -60.96
C ILE A 175 -5.94 -44.99 -61.23
N TYR A 176 -7.06 -45.05 -61.96
CA TYR A 176 -7.93 -43.91 -62.24
C TYR A 176 -9.25 -44.02 -61.48
N ASP A 177 -9.65 -42.93 -60.81
CA ASP A 177 -10.89 -42.80 -60.02
C ASP A 177 -11.38 -41.34 -60.11
N ALA A 178 -12.63 -41.06 -59.71
CA ALA A 178 -13.22 -39.72 -59.72
C ALA A 178 -12.40 -38.71 -58.91
N ASP A 179 -11.83 -39.13 -57.78
CA ASP A 179 -10.92 -38.31 -56.96
C ASP A 179 -9.57 -38.02 -57.65
N CYS A 180 -9.16 -38.86 -58.60
CA CYS A 180 -8.00 -38.59 -59.45
C CYS A 180 -8.40 -37.67 -60.61
N ALA A 181 -9.62 -37.83 -61.15
CA ALA A 181 -10.14 -37.04 -62.27
C ALA A 181 -10.32 -35.56 -61.92
N SER A 182 -10.67 -35.21 -60.68
CA SER A 182 -10.76 -33.81 -60.25
C SER A 182 -9.41 -33.07 -60.35
N VAL A 183 -8.29 -33.77 -60.14
CA VAL A 183 -6.93 -33.22 -60.33
C VAL A 183 -6.60 -33.01 -61.82
N TYR A 184 -7.26 -33.75 -62.73
CA TYR A 184 -7.02 -33.62 -64.18
C TYR A 184 -7.98 -32.64 -64.88
N VAL A 185 -9.13 -32.33 -64.29
CA VAL A 185 -10.24 -31.61 -64.96
C VAL A 185 -10.53 -30.24 -64.35
N ASN A 186 -10.33 -30.03 -63.05
CA ASN A 186 -10.76 -28.79 -62.38
C ASN A 186 -9.68 -27.72 -62.29
N ASP A 187 -8.42 -28.03 -62.58
CA ASP A 187 -7.37 -27.02 -62.71
C ASP A 187 -7.32 -26.58 -64.17
N GLU A 188 -7.89 -25.40 -64.45
CA GLU A 188 -7.92 -24.80 -65.77
C GLU A 188 -6.50 -24.72 -66.36
N ASN A 189 -6.31 -25.39 -67.50
CA ASN A 189 -5.09 -25.40 -68.30
C ASN A 189 -4.76 -23.98 -68.81
N GLU A 190 -3.89 -23.26 -68.10
CA GLU A 190 -2.75 -22.62 -68.77
C GLU A 190 -1.58 -23.61 -68.71
N VAL A 191 -1.05 -23.97 -69.88
CA VAL A 191 0.13 -24.83 -70.09
C VAL A 191 1.16 -24.56 -68.99
N THR A 192 1.52 -25.52 -68.14
CA THR A 192 2.60 -26.48 -68.38
C THR A 192 2.68 -27.40 -67.16
N TYR A 193 2.80 -28.72 -67.36
CA TYR A 193 3.21 -29.72 -66.37
C TYR A 193 4.00 -29.11 -65.20
N GLU A 194 3.36 -28.86 -64.05
CA GLU A 194 4.07 -28.37 -62.87
C GLU A 194 4.91 -29.53 -62.34
N PRO A 195 6.25 -29.40 -62.32
CA PRO A 195 7.10 -30.41 -61.72
C PRO A 195 6.66 -30.61 -60.27
N PRO A 196 6.54 -31.87 -59.79
CA PRO A 196 6.13 -32.16 -58.42
C PRO A 196 6.96 -31.42 -57.35
N GLU A 197 8.20 -31.07 -57.69
CA GLU A 197 9.08 -30.24 -56.88
C GLU A 197 8.51 -28.83 -56.65
N LEU A 198 7.99 -28.16 -57.69
CA LEU A 198 7.40 -26.82 -57.57
C LEU A 198 6.07 -26.85 -56.81
N LEU A 199 5.25 -27.88 -57.02
CA LEU A 199 4.01 -28.07 -56.27
C LEU A 199 4.28 -28.22 -54.76
N LEU A 200 5.33 -28.97 -54.39
CA LEU A 200 5.75 -29.11 -53.00
C LEU A 200 6.10 -27.75 -52.39
N PHE A 201 6.84 -26.89 -53.09
CA PHE A 201 7.18 -25.55 -52.60
C PHE A 201 5.94 -24.66 -52.44
N ASN A 202 5.02 -24.69 -53.39
CA ASN A 202 3.76 -23.93 -53.31
C ASN A 202 2.92 -24.36 -52.11
N GLN A 203 2.83 -25.67 -51.85
CA GLN A 203 2.14 -26.20 -50.67
C GLN A 203 2.84 -25.81 -49.36
N LEU A 204 4.17 -25.86 -49.33
CA LEU A 204 4.96 -25.41 -48.16
C LEU A 204 4.77 -23.91 -47.88
N ILE A 205 4.71 -23.07 -48.90
CA ILE A 205 4.41 -21.63 -48.75
C ILE A 205 3.03 -21.45 -48.11
N SER A 206 2.01 -22.17 -48.60
CA SER A 206 0.67 -22.11 -48.02
C SER A 206 0.64 -22.52 -46.55
N ILE A 207 1.40 -23.57 -46.17
CA ILE A 207 1.53 -24.00 -44.78
C ILE A 207 2.19 -22.93 -43.92
N CYS A 208 3.28 -22.31 -44.41
CA CYS A 208 3.95 -21.21 -43.72
C CYS A 208 2.98 -20.04 -43.45
N ASP A 209 2.14 -19.68 -44.43
CA ASP A 209 1.16 -18.61 -44.25
C ASP A 209 0.06 -18.98 -43.24
N ARG A 210 -0.43 -20.22 -43.25
CA ARG A 210 -1.39 -20.73 -42.25
C ARG A 210 -0.81 -20.70 -40.83
N VAL A 211 0.41 -21.22 -40.64
CA VAL A 211 1.11 -21.19 -39.34
C VAL A 211 1.31 -19.75 -38.86
N LYS A 212 1.71 -18.85 -39.75
CA LYS A 212 1.87 -17.42 -39.47
C LYS A 212 0.56 -16.76 -39.05
N GLU A 213 -0.56 -17.10 -39.68
CA GLU A 213 -1.87 -16.54 -39.33
C GLU A 213 -2.34 -17.01 -37.95
N VAL A 214 -2.14 -18.30 -37.62
CA VAL A 214 -2.43 -18.82 -36.28
C VAL A 214 -1.59 -18.10 -35.21
N LEU A 215 -0.27 -17.97 -35.42
CA LEU A 215 0.62 -17.26 -34.49
C LEU A 215 0.26 -15.77 -34.35
N ARG A 216 -0.17 -15.11 -35.43
CA ARG A 216 -0.67 -13.73 -35.38
C ARG A 216 -1.95 -13.63 -34.55
N SER A 217 -2.90 -14.52 -34.78
CA SER A 217 -4.16 -14.57 -34.02
C SER A 217 -3.91 -14.79 -32.52
N GLU A 218 -2.98 -15.68 -32.16
CA GLU A 218 -2.58 -15.88 -30.77
C GLU A 218 -1.91 -14.64 -30.18
N LYS A 219 -1.01 -13.98 -30.93
CA LYS A 219 -0.37 -12.73 -30.50
C LYS A 219 -1.39 -11.62 -30.28
N ASP A 220 -2.36 -11.47 -31.17
CA ASP A 220 -3.38 -10.41 -31.09
C ASP A 220 -4.36 -10.64 -29.94
N LYS A 221 -4.53 -11.89 -29.47
CA LYS A 221 -5.29 -12.22 -28.25
C LYS A 221 -4.56 -11.80 -26.97
N LEU A 222 -3.23 -11.57 -27.01
CA LEU A 222 -2.49 -11.15 -25.83
C LEU A 222 -2.80 -9.68 -25.51
N ILE A 223 -3.26 -9.43 -24.29
CA ILE A 223 -3.57 -8.08 -23.82
C ILE A 223 -2.25 -7.39 -23.47
N CYS A 224 -1.71 -6.62 -24.42
CA CYS A 224 -0.50 -5.81 -24.21
C CYS A 224 -0.77 -4.41 -23.65
N LYS A 225 -2.01 -4.12 -23.25
CA LYS A 225 -2.40 -2.81 -22.72
C LYS A 225 -2.63 -2.87 -21.23
N LYS A 226 -2.01 -1.96 -20.50
CA LYS A 226 -2.34 -1.71 -19.09
C LYS A 226 -3.79 -1.23 -18.97
N PRO A 227 -4.52 -1.61 -17.91
CA PRO A 227 -5.76 -0.94 -17.54
C PRO A 227 -5.60 0.58 -17.51
N THR A 228 -6.65 1.30 -17.92
CA THR A 228 -6.65 2.76 -17.88
C THR A 228 -6.84 3.23 -16.45
N LEU A 229 -5.86 3.97 -15.92
CA LEU A 229 -5.98 4.64 -14.63
C LEU A 229 -6.88 5.89 -14.79
N PRO A 230 -7.94 6.06 -13.98
CA PRO A 230 -8.74 7.28 -14.00
C PRO A 230 -7.89 8.51 -13.65
N ASP A 231 -8.14 9.64 -14.33
CA ASP A 231 -7.32 10.85 -14.21
C ASP A 231 -7.25 11.39 -12.77
N GLU A 232 -8.32 11.21 -11.98
CA GLU A 232 -8.41 11.60 -10.57
C GLU A 232 -7.32 10.95 -9.69
N TYR A 233 -6.84 9.76 -10.07
CA TYR A 233 -5.83 9.03 -9.32
C TYR A 233 -4.41 9.21 -9.88
N SER A 234 -4.26 9.87 -11.04
CA SER A 234 -2.96 10.03 -11.72
C SER A 234 -1.93 10.81 -10.90
N SER A 235 -2.39 11.75 -10.06
CA SER A 235 -1.56 12.59 -9.20
C SER A 235 -1.20 11.95 -7.86
N THR A 236 -1.79 10.80 -7.52
CA THR A 236 -1.49 10.07 -6.29
C THR A 236 -0.14 9.34 -6.40
N GLU A 237 0.50 9.06 -5.27
CA GLU A 237 1.76 8.28 -5.25
C GLU A 237 1.60 6.90 -5.90
N SER A 238 0.47 6.23 -5.63
CA SER A 238 0.12 4.94 -6.24
C SER A 238 -0.13 5.06 -7.75
N GLY A 239 -0.76 6.14 -8.19
CA GLY A 239 -0.98 6.42 -9.61
C GLY A 239 0.30 6.70 -10.39
N ALA A 240 1.20 7.51 -9.81
CA ALA A 240 2.52 7.78 -10.38
C ALA A 240 3.34 6.49 -10.53
N TRP A 241 3.34 5.62 -9.52
CA TRP A 241 3.99 4.32 -9.57
C TRP A 241 3.37 3.39 -10.63
N TYR A 242 2.04 3.34 -10.73
CA TYR A 242 1.32 2.55 -11.74
C TYR A 242 1.71 2.92 -13.18
N LEU A 243 1.89 4.21 -13.45
CA LEU A 243 2.32 4.72 -14.76
C LEU A 243 3.74 4.27 -15.11
N GLN A 244 4.61 4.11 -14.12
CA GLN A 244 6.01 3.68 -14.29
C GLN A 244 6.19 2.17 -14.50
N LEU A 245 5.15 1.35 -14.27
CA LEU A 245 5.26 -0.11 -14.43
C LEU A 245 5.76 -0.48 -15.83
N ASP A 246 6.70 -1.40 -15.93
CA ASP A 246 7.21 -1.87 -17.20
C ASP A 246 7.61 -3.35 -17.13
N HIS A 247 8.15 -3.87 -18.23
CA HIS A 247 8.59 -5.26 -18.34
C HIS A 247 9.77 -5.62 -17.42
N THR A 248 10.40 -4.65 -16.75
CA THR A 248 11.52 -4.85 -15.82
C THR A 248 11.08 -4.84 -14.36
N THR A 249 9.82 -4.49 -14.09
CA THR A 249 9.27 -4.49 -12.74
C THR A 249 9.17 -5.92 -12.21
N LYS A 250 9.66 -6.14 -10.99
CA LYS A 250 9.66 -7.47 -10.35
C LYS A 250 8.36 -7.74 -9.61
N ASP A 251 7.99 -9.02 -9.51
CA ASP A 251 6.81 -9.46 -8.77
C ASP A 251 6.85 -9.04 -7.29
N GLU A 252 8.03 -9.05 -6.66
CA GLU A 252 8.23 -8.62 -5.26
C GLU A 252 7.88 -7.14 -5.04
N ASP A 253 8.18 -6.28 -6.02
CA ASP A 253 7.87 -4.84 -5.94
C ASP A 253 6.36 -4.61 -6.04
N ILE A 254 5.66 -5.41 -6.86
CA ILE A 254 4.21 -5.39 -7.00
C ILE A 254 3.54 -5.84 -5.70
N GLU A 255 3.99 -6.96 -5.12
CA GLU A 255 3.45 -7.46 -3.86
C GLU A 255 3.59 -6.44 -2.73
N THR A 256 4.75 -5.78 -2.64
CA THR A 256 5.03 -4.80 -1.60
C THR A 256 4.14 -3.57 -1.72
N LYS A 257 3.97 -3.03 -2.94
CA LYS A 257 3.20 -1.81 -3.21
C LYS A 257 1.69 -2.04 -3.19
N CYS A 258 1.22 -3.23 -3.53
CA CYS A 258 -0.19 -3.60 -3.50
C CYS A 258 -0.63 -4.18 -2.14
N ARG A 259 0.27 -4.27 -1.16
CA ARG A 259 -0.06 -4.83 0.16
C ARG A 259 -0.97 -3.90 0.96
N TRP A 260 -2.19 -4.35 1.20
CA TRP A 260 -3.10 -3.70 2.13
C TRP A 260 -2.74 -4.05 3.59
N SER A 261 -2.27 -3.07 4.34
CA SER A 261 -1.92 -3.23 5.76
C SER A 261 -3.10 -2.87 6.68
N LYS A 262 -3.03 -3.32 7.94
CA LYS A 262 -4.00 -2.90 8.97
C LYS A 262 -3.99 -1.39 9.22
N THR A 263 -2.82 -0.75 9.08
CA THR A 263 -2.69 0.71 9.24
C THR A 263 -3.47 1.46 8.16
N LEU A 264 -3.43 0.99 6.91
CA LEU A 264 -4.21 1.58 5.82
C LEU A 264 -5.72 1.38 6.02
N GLU A 265 -6.14 0.25 6.60
CA GLU A 265 -7.54 0.02 6.96
C GLU A 265 -8.00 1.02 8.06
N GLU A 266 -7.19 1.21 9.10
CA GLU A 266 -7.47 2.16 10.17
C GLU A 266 -7.52 3.60 9.65
N GLU A 267 -6.61 3.99 8.76
CA GLU A 267 -6.62 5.28 8.08
C GLU A 267 -7.87 5.48 7.23
N LEU A 268 -8.28 4.47 6.45
CA LEU A 268 -9.49 4.52 5.64
C LEU A 268 -10.75 4.71 6.51
N VAL A 269 -10.85 3.98 7.61
CA VAL A 269 -11.95 4.15 8.58
C VAL A 269 -11.94 5.57 9.14
N GLY A 270 -10.79 6.11 9.51
CA GLY A 270 -10.63 7.48 9.99
C GLY A 270 -11.04 8.53 8.95
N VAL A 271 -10.62 8.38 7.68
CA VAL A 271 -11.03 9.25 6.57
C VAL A 271 -12.54 9.21 6.35
N ARG A 272 -13.16 8.02 6.37
CA ARG A 272 -14.61 7.88 6.22
C ARG A 272 -15.39 8.56 7.34
N GLN A 273 -14.91 8.43 8.59
CA GLN A 273 -15.51 9.11 9.73
C GLN A 273 -15.41 10.64 9.58
N ARG A 274 -14.25 11.16 9.13
CA ARG A 274 -14.08 12.60 8.87
C ARG A 274 -15.00 13.12 7.76
N LEU A 275 -15.14 12.36 6.67
CA LEU A 275 -16.03 12.71 5.55
C LEU A 275 -17.51 12.63 5.92
N ALA A 276 -17.89 11.75 6.85
CA ALA A 276 -19.27 11.63 7.34
C ALA A 276 -19.67 12.73 8.34
N GLU A 277 -18.71 13.53 8.81
CA GLU A 277 -18.97 14.63 9.75
C GLU A 277 -19.65 15.80 9.02
N HIS A 278 -20.85 16.18 9.49
CA HIS A 278 -21.69 17.16 8.80
C HIS A 278 -21.14 18.60 8.87
N ASN A 279 -20.22 18.87 9.81
CA ASN A 279 -19.56 20.17 9.97
C ASN A 279 -18.16 20.06 10.61
N PRO A 280 -17.10 19.72 9.84
CA PRO A 280 -15.75 19.52 10.36
C PRO A 280 -15.15 20.78 10.98
N ALA A 281 -15.53 21.98 10.50
CA ALA A 281 -15.05 23.24 11.04
C ALA A 281 -15.51 23.48 12.49
N GLU A 282 -16.79 23.22 12.79
CA GLU A 282 -17.33 23.37 14.15
C GLU A 282 -16.69 22.38 15.14
N LYS A 283 -16.41 21.16 14.68
CA LYS A 283 -15.77 20.13 15.53
C LYS A 283 -14.30 20.45 15.79
N ALA A 284 -13.57 20.92 14.77
CA ALA A 284 -12.21 21.43 14.94
C ALA A 284 -12.18 22.62 15.91
N GLU A 285 -13.11 23.58 15.78
CA GLU A 285 -13.24 24.71 16.69
C GLU A 285 -13.56 24.25 18.13
N ALA A 286 -14.38 23.21 18.30
CA ALA A 286 -14.65 22.61 19.60
C ALA A 286 -13.40 21.94 20.21
N PHE A 287 -12.58 21.25 19.42
CA PHE A 287 -11.32 20.68 19.88
C PHE A 287 -10.30 21.76 20.25
N ILE A 288 -10.19 22.83 19.45
CA ILE A 288 -9.34 23.99 19.76
C ILE A 288 -9.77 24.64 21.07
N LYS A 289 -11.07 24.91 21.26
CA LYS A 289 -11.59 25.45 22.52
C LYS A 289 -11.28 24.56 23.73
N LYS A 290 -11.40 23.23 23.58
CA LYS A 290 -11.03 22.28 24.64
C LYS A 290 -9.53 22.32 24.95
N ARG A 291 -8.68 22.34 23.92
CA ARG A 291 -7.22 22.48 24.08
C ARG A 291 -6.86 23.78 24.80
N ASP A 292 -7.49 24.89 24.43
CA ASP A 292 -7.25 26.20 25.04
C ASP A 292 -7.65 26.21 26.53
N ASN A 293 -8.75 25.54 26.88
CA ASN A 293 -9.15 25.36 28.27
C ASN A 293 -8.18 24.47 29.06
N ILE A 294 -7.69 23.37 28.46
CA ILE A 294 -6.69 22.48 29.08
C ILE A 294 -5.35 23.18 29.29
N THR A 295 -4.87 23.92 28.29
CA THR A 295 -3.62 24.69 28.38
C THR A 295 -3.74 25.80 29.41
N GLY A 296 -4.88 26.50 29.47
CA GLY A 296 -5.17 27.46 30.53
C GLY A 296 -5.16 26.85 31.94
N LEU A 297 -5.71 25.63 32.10
CA LEU A 297 -5.65 24.89 33.36
C LEU A 297 -4.21 24.51 33.73
N LEU A 298 -3.42 24.04 32.75
CA LEU A 298 -2.02 23.67 32.93
C LEU A 298 -1.17 24.87 33.36
N ASP A 299 -1.31 26.00 32.67
CA ASP A 299 -0.62 27.24 33.00
C ASP A 299 -0.98 27.73 34.40
N ARG A 300 -2.24 27.60 34.80
CA ARG A 300 -2.68 27.98 36.13
C ARG A 300 -2.08 27.09 37.21
N LEU A 301 -2.13 25.77 37.05
CA LEU A 301 -1.52 24.83 37.99
C LEU A 301 0.01 24.97 38.03
N GLY A 302 0.63 25.31 36.90
CA GLY A 302 2.04 25.66 36.79
C GLY A 302 2.38 26.92 37.58
N LYS A 303 1.64 28.01 37.37
CA LYS A 303 1.80 29.28 38.12
C LYS A 303 1.63 29.08 39.62
N LEU A 304 0.60 28.34 40.06
CA LEU A 304 0.38 28.01 41.47
C LEU A 304 1.57 27.27 42.08
N ARG A 305 2.10 26.28 41.35
CA ARG A 305 3.27 25.52 41.79
C ARG A 305 4.51 26.41 41.91
N THR A 306 4.74 27.29 40.95
CA THR A 306 5.90 28.21 40.94
C THR A 306 5.83 29.20 42.09
N ARG A 307 4.67 29.81 42.33
CA ARG A 307 4.44 30.75 43.46
C ARG A 307 4.54 30.09 44.83
N LEU A 308 4.26 28.80 44.93
CA LEU A 308 4.51 27.99 46.13
C LEU A 308 5.90 27.31 46.12
N GLY A 309 6.77 27.70 45.19
CA GLY A 309 8.14 27.24 45.06
C GLY A 309 9.04 27.74 46.19
N GLY A 310 10.19 27.10 46.39
CA GLY A 310 11.09 27.45 47.51
C GLY A 310 11.56 28.91 47.49
N GLU A 311 11.85 29.47 46.31
CA GLU A 311 12.31 30.86 46.19
C GLU A 311 11.23 31.87 46.59
N GLU A 312 10.04 31.75 46.01
CA GLU A 312 8.87 32.59 46.33
C GLU A 312 8.43 32.41 47.80
N CYS A 313 8.41 31.17 48.31
CA CYS A 313 8.15 30.91 49.74
C CYS A 313 9.18 31.63 50.63
N ARG A 314 10.47 31.62 50.28
CA ARG A 314 11.49 32.34 51.04
C ARG A 314 11.28 33.84 51.00
N THR A 315 10.86 34.41 49.86
CA THR A 315 10.53 35.84 49.79
C THR A 315 9.33 36.20 50.68
N TYR A 316 8.29 35.36 50.69
CA TYR A 316 7.12 35.56 51.55
C TYR A 316 7.48 35.45 53.04
N LEU A 317 8.25 34.42 53.43
CA LEU A 317 8.73 34.27 54.81
C LEU A 317 9.66 35.41 55.22
N ALA A 318 10.52 35.89 54.32
CA ALA A 318 11.36 37.05 54.58
C ALA A 318 10.52 38.31 54.83
N ALA A 319 9.47 38.55 54.03
CA ALA A 319 8.54 39.66 54.25
C ALA A 319 7.80 39.52 55.60
N LYS A 320 7.43 38.30 55.99
CA LYS A 320 6.80 38.04 57.31
C LYS A 320 7.74 38.32 58.48
N ARG A 321 9.01 37.92 58.37
CA ARG A 321 10.05 38.25 59.37
C ARG A 321 10.36 39.73 59.41
N ASP A 322 10.38 40.40 58.25
CA ASP A 322 10.58 41.85 58.15
C ASP A 322 9.45 42.63 58.83
N VAL A 323 8.19 42.21 58.63
CA VAL A 323 7.04 42.75 59.37
C VAL A 323 7.20 42.53 60.88
N ALA A 324 7.49 41.30 61.32
CA ALA A 324 7.64 41.01 62.74
C ALA A 324 8.76 41.84 63.39
N SER A 325 9.92 41.94 62.73
CA SER A 325 11.07 42.71 63.23
C SER A 325 10.80 44.21 63.25
N LYS A 326 10.21 44.78 62.19
CA LYS A 326 9.91 46.21 62.12
C LYS A 326 8.78 46.63 63.06
N ARG A 327 7.75 45.79 63.20
CA ARG A 327 6.65 46.02 64.14
C ARG A 327 7.15 45.95 65.59
N GLN A 328 7.97 44.96 65.93
CA GLN A 328 8.61 44.88 67.24
C GLN A 328 9.49 46.10 67.52
N ALA A 329 10.32 46.52 66.55
CA ALA A 329 11.15 47.72 66.69
C ALA A 329 10.32 49.00 66.91
N ALA A 330 9.21 49.15 66.19
CA ALA A 330 8.29 50.29 66.37
C ALA A 330 7.57 50.24 67.73
N GLU A 331 7.15 49.07 68.20
CA GLU A 331 6.52 48.89 69.51
C GLU A 331 7.49 49.16 70.68
N ASP A 332 8.74 48.69 70.58
CA ASP A 332 9.76 48.91 71.61
C ASP A 332 10.17 50.39 71.67
N ASP A 333 10.25 51.06 70.52
CA ASP A 333 10.47 52.51 70.45
C ASP A 333 9.29 53.29 71.04
N ALA A 334 8.05 52.91 70.70
CA ALA A 334 6.84 53.50 71.28
C ALA A 334 6.81 53.35 72.80
N LYS A 335 7.11 52.15 73.33
CA LYS A 335 7.16 51.89 74.78
C LYS A 335 8.19 52.77 75.49
N ARG A 336 9.37 52.98 74.87
CA ARG A 336 10.41 53.85 75.42
C ARG A 336 9.97 55.32 75.42
N VAL A 337 9.39 55.79 74.32
CA VAL A 337 8.95 57.19 74.17
C VAL A 337 7.78 57.53 75.09
N PHE A 338 6.89 56.57 75.34
CA PHE A 338 5.66 56.78 76.13
C PHE A 338 5.73 56.30 77.58
N GLU A 339 6.92 56.02 78.10
CA GLU A 339 7.09 55.65 79.51
C GLU A 339 6.60 56.79 80.44
N GLY A 340 5.68 56.47 81.36
CA GLY A 340 5.07 57.46 82.27
C GLY A 340 4.15 58.48 81.58
N ALA A 341 3.62 58.16 80.39
CA ALA A 341 2.67 59.01 79.66
C ALA A 341 1.21 58.68 80.00
N LEU A 342 0.31 59.62 79.73
CA LEU A 342 -1.15 59.43 79.89
C LEU A 342 -1.66 58.37 78.91
N GLU A 343 -2.68 57.63 79.34
CA GLU A 343 -3.37 56.66 78.50
C GLU A 343 -3.98 57.35 77.26
N GLY A 344 -3.80 56.75 76.08
CA GLY A 344 -4.26 57.30 74.80
C GLY A 344 -3.23 58.16 74.04
N ILE A 345 -2.04 58.40 74.58
CA ILE A 345 -0.93 58.98 73.83
C ILE A 345 -0.45 57.98 72.74
N GLY A 346 -0.21 58.47 71.53
CA GLY A 346 0.12 57.65 70.35
C GLY A 346 -1.07 57.21 69.48
N THR A 347 -2.31 57.38 69.97
CA THR A 347 -3.53 57.14 69.18
C THR A 347 -3.67 58.11 68.01
N ASP A 348 -4.49 57.79 67.02
CA ASP A 348 -4.76 58.69 65.88
C ASP A 348 -5.31 60.04 66.35
N SER A 349 -6.20 60.04 67.36
CA SER A 349 -6.71 61.26 67.98
C SER A 349 -5.61 62.13 68.59
N TRP A 350 -4.64 61.51 69.27
CA TRP A 350 -3.49 62.23 69.81
C TRP A 350 -2.55 62.73 68.71
N LYS A 351 -2.27 61.92 67.68
CA LYS A 351 -1.47 62.33 66.52
C LYS A 351 -2.09 63.51 65.78
N HIS A 352 -3.42 63.55 65.65
CA HIS A 352 -4.13 64.70 65.07
C HIS A 352 -3.96 65.97 65.91
N LEU A 353 -4.09 65.86 67.23
CA LEU A 353 -3.81 66.98 68.15
C LEU A 353 -2.36 67.45 68.00
N TRP A 354 -1.40 66.51 67.97
CA TRP A 354 0.02 66.80 67.86
C TRP A 354 0.39 67.48 66.53
N ASN A 355 -0.13 66.97 65.41
CA ASN A 355 0.06 67.58 64.10
C ASN A 355 -0.62 68.96 64.01
N SER A 356 -1.76 69.16 64.65
CA SER A 356 -2.41 70.48 64.72
C SER A 356 -1.59 71.47 65.56
N ALA A 357 -0.96 70.99 66.64
CA ALA A 357 -0.03 71.76 67.46
C ALA A 357 1.24 72.14 66.68
N ARG A 358 1.79 71.21 65.88
CA ARG A 358 2.88 71.46 64.94
C ARG A 358 2.51 72.57 63.95
N ASP A 359 1.37 72.41 63.28
CA ASP A 359 0.88 73.39 62.31
C ASP A 359 0.73 74.78 62.91
N TYR A 360 0.15 74.88 64.12
CA TYR A 360 0.03 76.15 64.83
C TYR A 360 1.40 76.72 65.24
N SER A 361 2.33 75.88 65.70
CA SER A 361 3.68 76.29 66.06
C SER A 361 4.41 76.89 64.85
N GLU A 362 4.49 76.16 63.75
CA GLU A 362 5.30 76.52 62.58
C GLU A 362 4.70 77.66 61.75
N LYS A 363 3.35 77.80 61.75
CA LYS A 363 2.65 78.81 60.94
C LYS A 363 2.33 80.09 61.72
N CYS A 364 2.10 80.00 63.04
CA CYS A 364 1.56 81.12 63.82
C CYS A 364 2.42 81.50 65.03
N ALA A 365 2.70 80.55 65.94
CA ALA A 365 3.33 80.87 67.23
C ALA A 365 4.84 81.14 67.11
N TYR A 366 5.55 80.37 66.29
CA TYR A 366 6.98 80.49 66.02
C TYR A 366 7.26 80.33 64.50
N PRO A 367 6.91 81.34 63.67
CA PRO A 367 7.06 81.25 62.23
C PRO A 367 8.50 80.96 61.77
N GLY A 368 8.67 79.96 60.91
CA GLY A 368 9.97 79.58 60.35
C GLY A 368 10.91 78.81 61.29
N LYS A 369 10.37 78.28 62.40
CA LYS A 369 11.09 77.42 63.35
C LYS A 369 10.45 76.03 63.38
N ASP A 370 11.27 74.99 63.37
CA ASP A 370 10.78 73.60 63.39
C ASP A 370 10.12 73.26 64.74
N PHE A 371 9.02 72.52 64.69
CA PHE A 371 8.37 72.00 65.89
C PHE A 371 9.10 70.74 66.41
N PRO A 372 9.25 70.57 67.74
CA PRO A 372 8.95 71.53 68.79
C PRO A 372 10.05 72.58 68.93
N TYR A 373 9.66 73.86 68.98
CA TYR A 373 10.61 74.94 69.27
C TYR A 373 10.88 75.00 70.78
N VAL A 374 12.07 74.55 71.19
CA VAL A 374 12.48 74.38 72.60
C VAL A 374 13.60 75.34 73.06
N GLU A 375 14.00 76.28 72.20
CA GLU A 375 15.07 77.25 72.51
C GLU A 375 14.56 78.46 73.32
N GLY A 376 15.43 79.08 74.12
CA GLY A 376 15.15 80.30 74.90
C GLY A 376 13.99 80.17 75.90
N ASP A 377 13.28 81.28 76.13
CA ASP A 377 12.06 81.36 76.98
C ASP A 377 10.79 80.86 76.25
N SER A 378 10.93 79.82 75.43
CA SER A 378 9.82 79.24 74.67
C SER A 378 8.74 78.67 75.59
N LYS A 379 7.49 78.84 75.16
CA LYS A 379 6.29 78.33 75.83
C LYS A 379 5.70 77.15 75.06
N CYS A 380 5.15 76.18 75.79
CA CYS A 380 4.39 75.08 75.21
C CYS A 380 3.19 75.62 74.41
N VAL A 381 3.06 75.22 73.14
CA VAL A 381 1.98 75.70 72.27
C VAL A 381 0.59 75.21 72.68
N LEU A 382 0.51 74.14 73.49
CA LEU A 382 -0.74 73.57 73.98
C LEU A 382 -1.21 74.19 75.31
N CYS A 383 -0.32 74.34 76.29
CA CYS A 383 -0.68 74.81 77.64
C CYS A 383 -0.13 76.20 78.01
N GLN A 384 0.70 76.81 77.15
CA GLN A 384 1.30 78.14 77.33
C GLN A 384 2.26 78.29 78.53
N GLN A 385 2.69 77.18 79.14
CA GLN A 385 3.66 77.18 80.24
C GLN A 385 5.12 77.26 79.72
N PRO A 386 6.06 77.85 80.48
CA PRO A 386 7.49 77.79 80.18
C PRO A 386 8.00 76.34 80.15
N LEU A 387 8.91 76.02 79.22
CA LEU A 387 9.47 74.68 79.08
C LEU A 387 10.70 74.49 79.96
N ASP A 388 10.62 73.58 80.93
CA ASP A 388 11.80 73.07 81.65
C ASP A 388 12.52 71.99 80.81
N GLU A 389 13.75 71.64 81.18
CA GLU A 389 14.58 70.70 80.41
C GLU A 389 13.95 69.31 80.24
N SER A 390 13.17 68.86 81.24
CA SER A 390 12.45 67.58 81.16
C SER A 390 11.32 67.63 80.11
N THR A 391 10.57 68.74 80.04
CA THR A 391 9.51 68.92 79.05
C THR A 391 10.09 69.10 77.65
N LYS A 392 11.20 69.83 77.49
CA LYS A 392 11.87 69.98 76.18
C LYS A 392 12.25 68.63 75.59
N THR A 393 12.95 67.81 76.39
CA THR A 393 13.37 66.45 75.98
C THR A 393 12.17 65.58 75.60
N ARG A 394 11.08 65.68 76.36
CA ARG A 394 9.85 64.91 76.10
C ARG A 394 9.12 65.34 74.83
N LEU A 395 9.01 66.64 74.58
CA LEU A 395 8.42 67.16 73.34
C LEU A 395 9.22 66.73 72.12
N GLN A 396 10.56 66.77 72.21
CA GLN A 396 11.45 66.30 71.15
C GLN A 396 11.22 64.80 70.86
N ALA A 397 11.18 63.97 71.90
CA ALA A 397 10.94 62.52 71.75
C ALA A 397 9.57 62.20 71.15
N PHE A 398 8.52 62.94 71.50
CA PHE A 398 7.20 62.79 70.88
C PHE A 398 7.20 63.20 69.42
N GLU A 399 7.91 64.26 69.07
CA GLU A 399 8.04 64.67 67.68
C GLU A 399 8.84 63.68 66.85
N ASP A 400 9.94 63.16 67.39
CA ASP A 400 10.77 62.14 66.74
C ASP A 400 9.96 60.85 66.51
N TYR A 401 9.07 60.48 67.44
CA TYR A 401 8.13 59.38 67.25
C TYR A 401 7.08 59.67 66.17
N VAL A 402 6.48 60.87 66.17
CA VAL A 402 5.43 61.24 65.19
C VAL A 402 6.02 61.40 63.78
N LYS A 403 7.25 61.92 63.66
CA LYS A 403 8.05 61.91 62.43
C LYS A 403 8.73 60.55 62.17
N GLY A 404 8.54 59.59 63.06
CA GLY A 404 9.29 58.36 63.17
C GLY A 404 9.23 57.50 61.91
N ASP A 405 10.41 57.22 61.38
CA ASP A 405 10.66 56.33 60.26
C ASP A 405 10.30 54.87 60.58
N LEU A 406 10.30 54.48 61.87
CA LEU A 406 10.03 53.10 62.30
C LEU A 406 8.57 52.66 62.10
N GLU A 407 7.57 53.48 62.48
CA GLU A 407 6.14 53.16 62.26
C GLU A 407 5.81 53.18 60.76
N THR A 408 6.41 54.10 60.01
CA THR A 408 6.28 54.18 58.55
C THR A 408 6.88 52.93 57.88
N LYS A 409 8.06 52.48 58.33
CA LYS A 409 8.68 51.24 57.83
C LYS A 409 7.88 49.99 58.17
N ALA A 410 7.28 49.91 59.36
CA ALA A 410 6.42 48.80 59.76
C ALA A 410 5.14 48.72 58.91
N THR A 411 4.45 49.85 58.72
CA THR A 411 3.25 49.93 57.88
C THR A 411 3.54 49.63 56.40
N ILE A 412 4.67 50.09 55.85
CA ILE A 412 5.12 49.72 54.50
C ILE A 412 5.34 48.20 54.40
N ALA A 413 6.06 47.60 55.36
CA ALA A 413 6.31 46.16 55.37
C ALA A 413 5.01 45.34 55.42
N GLU A 414 4.04 45.77 56.23
CA GLU A 414 2.71 45.13 56.31
C GLU A 414 1.94 45.26 55.00
N SER A 415 1.99 46.43 54.36
CA SER A 415 1.36 46.63 53.05
C SER A 415 1.96 45.73 51.98
N CYS A 416 3.28 45.51 52.00
CA CYS A 416 3.97 44.58 51.10
C CYS A 416 3.56 43.14 51.35
N LEU A 417 3.53 42.70 52.63
CA LEU A 417 3.09 41.35 52.99
C LEU A 417 1.62 41.13 52.60
N ARG A 418 0.75 42.12 52.81
CA ARG A 418 -0.65 42.07 52.43
C ARG A 418 -0.81 41.88 50.92
N LYS A 419 -0.09 42.66 50.10
CA LYS A 419 -0.08 42.50 48.64
C LYS A 419 0.34 41.08 48.21
N LEU A 420 1.41 40.55 48.80
CA LEU A 420 1.85 39.17 48.52
C LEU A 420 0.78 38.13 48.92
N THR A 421 0.07 38.36 50.02
CA THR A 421 -1.01 37.49 50.50
C THR A 421 -2.23 37.56 49.58
N ASP A 422 -2.58 38.76 49.12
CA ASP A 422 -3.70 38.99 48.19
C ASP A 422 -3.40 38.35 46.82
N GLU A 423 -2.19 38.53 46.28
CA GLU A 423 -1.74 37.85 45.05
C GLU A 423 -1.81 36.31 45.18
N LEU A 424 -1.43 35.77 46.34
CA LEU A 424 -1.54 34.34 46.64
C LEU A 424 -3.00 33.89 46.81
N ASN A 425 -3.91 34.77 47.22
CA ASN A 425 -5.34 34.49 47.34
C ASN A 425 -6.03 34.46 45.98
N ASP A 426 -5.75 35.44 45.13
CA ASP A 426 -6.35 35.58 43.81
C ASP A 426 -6.07 34.37 42.91
N LEU A 427 -4.87 33.78 43.01
CA LEU A 427 -4.52 32.58 42.25
C LEU A 427 -5.43 31.36 42.57
N PHE A 428 -5.98 31.31 43.77
CA PHE A 428 -6.89 30.26 44.23
C PHE A 428 -8.39 30.64 44.13
N ALA A 429 -8.72 31.85 43.65
CA ALA A 429 -10.10 32.35 43.65
C ALA A 429 -11.02 31.63 42.65
N VAL A 430 -10.48 31.15 41.52
CA VAL A 430 -11.30 30.47 40.50
C VAL A 430 -11.54 29.01 40.89
N GLU A 431 -12.79 28.57 40.83
CA GLU A 431 -13.20 27.21 41.17
C GLU A 431 -12.58 26.17 40.23
N LEU A 432 -11.88 25.19 40.82
CA LEU A 432 -11.25 24.09 40.08
C LEU A 432 -12.27 23.28 39.28
N LYS A 433 -13.48 23.08 39.81
CA LYS A 433 -14.56 22.33 39.15
C LYS A 433 -14.92 22.93 37.79
N LEU A 434 -15.18 24.25 37.75
CA LEU A 434 -15.50 24.97 36.52
C LEU A 434 -14.36 24.86 35.49
N ALA A 435 -13.10 24.94 35.94
CA ALA A 435 -11.95 24.80 35.06
C ALA A 435 -11.80 23.36 34.51
N THR A 436 -12.06 22.33 35.32
CA THR A 436 -12.02 20.92 34.87
C THR A 436 -13.19 20.57 33.95
N ASP A 437 -14.36 21.17 34.17
CA ASP A 437 -15.54 20.97 33.32
C ASP A 437 -15.36 21.65 31.96
N ALA A 438 -14.85 22.89 31.94
CA ALA A 438 -14.52 23.61 30.70
C ALA A 438 -13.41 22.90 29.91
N ALA A 439 -12.45 22.28 30.60
CA ALA A 439 -11.39 21.48 30.00
C ALA A 439 -11.89 20.15 29.40
N GLY A 440 -13.16 19.76 29.63
CA GLY A 440 -13.73 18.53 29.08
C GLY A 440 -13.09 17.26 29.65
N ILE A 441 -12.42 17.34 30.79
CA ILE A 441 -11.85 16.19 31.49
C ILE A 441 -13.02 15.47 32.15
N THR A 442 -13.47 14.35 31.58
CA THR A 442 -14.64 13.59 32.06
C THR A 442 -14.26 12.35 32.86
N GLU A 443 -13.02 11.88 32.75
CA GLU A 443 -12.56 10.71 33.48
C GLU A 443 -12.43 11.01 34.98
N GLU A 444 -13.19 10.30 35.81
CA GLU A 444 -13.13 10.37 37.27
C GLU A 444 -11.72 10.16 37.86
N PRO A 445 -10.86 9.22 37.39
CA PRO A 445 -9.50 9.12 37.90
C PRO A 445 -8.65 10.37 37.64
N ASP A 446 -8.81 11.03 36.49
CA ASP A 446 -8.08 12.27 36.20
C ASP A 446 -8.62 13.44 37.02
N ARG A 447 -9.94 13.53 37.19
CA ARG A 447 -10.58 14.54 38.06
C ARG A 447 -10.13 14.41 39.52
N SER A 448 -10.07 13.19 40.04
CA SER A 448 -9.66 12.94 41.42
C SER A 448 -8.18 13.30 41.62
N ASN A 449 -7.31 12.92 40.68
CA ASN A 449 -5.89 13.27 40.69
C ASN A 449 -5.69 14.80 40.66
N ILE A 450 -6.38 15.52 39.77
CA ILE A 450 -6.28 17.00 39.68
C ILE A 450 -6.78 17.67 40.96
N ARG A 451 -7.87 17.15 41.55
CA ARG A 451 -8.39 17.65 42.84
C ARG A 451 -7.37 17.42 43.96
N GLU A 452 -6.80 16.22 44.05
CA GLU A 452 -5.79 15.91 45.07
C GLU A 452 -4.55 16.82 44.93
N TYR A 453 -4.08 17.05 43.70
CA TYR A 453 -2.97 17.97 43.42
C TYR A 453 -3.29 19.41 43.85
N TYR A 454 -4.49 19.89 43.54
CA TYR A 454 -4.93 21.23 43.94
C TYR A 454 -5.09 21.34 45.46
N ASP A 455 -5.62 20.32 46.12
CA ASP A 455 -5.79 20.29 47.58
C ASP A 455 -4.43 20.24 48.30
N GLN A 456 -3.43 19.54 47.75
CA GLN A 456 -2.04 19.59 48.24
C GLN A 456 -1.44 21.00 48.12
N LEU A 457 -1.66 21.69 46.99
CA LEU A 457 -1.23 23.09 46.83
C LEU A 457 -1.95 24.03 47.81
N LYS A 458 -3.26 23.81 48.03
CA LYS A 458 -4.06 24.60 48.98
C LYS A 458 -3.59 24.37 50.43
N GLY A 459 -3.27 23.12 50.79
CA GLY A 459 -2.65 22.77 52.06
C GLY A 459 -1.32 23.50 52.25
N ARG A 460 -0.42 23.39 51.28
CA ARG A 460 0.89 24.09 51.30
C ARG A 460 0.76 25.61 51.39
N LYS A 461 -0.24 26.21 50.75
CA LYS A 461 -0.56 27.64 50.90
C LYS A 461 -0.93 27.98 52.34
N ASN A 462 -1.82 27.20 52.97
CA ASN A 462 -2.22 27.44 54.35
C ASN A 462 -1.02 27.30 55.29
N ASP A 463 -0.17 26.30 55.06
CA ASP A 463 1.08 26.12 55.80
C ASP A 463 1.98 27.35 55.63
N LEU A 464 2.18 27.87 54.41
CA LEU A 464 2.99 29.07 54.15
C LEU A 464 2.46 30.31 54.88
N ILE A 465 1.14 30.49 54.92
CA ILE A 465 0.51 31.62 55.62
C ILE A 465 0.77 31.52 57.14
N GLN A 466 0.75 30.32 57.71
CA GLN A 466 0.94 30.10 59.15
C GLN A 466 2.42 30.03 59.55
N ALA A 467 3.28 29.48 58.70
CA ALA A 467 4.69 29.22 58.96
C ALA A 467 5.52 30.48 59.20
N MET A 468 6.55 30.35 60.04
CA MET A 468 7.62 31.34 60.24
C MET A 468 8.94 30.89 59.61
N ASP A 469 9.06 29.60 59.31
CA ASP A 469 10.24 28.97 58.75
C ASP A 469 9.89 27.98 57.63
N GLU A 470 10.82 27.72 56.73
CA GLU A 470 10.63 26.85 55.56
C GLU A 470 10.39 25.38 55.97
N SER A 471 10.92 24.98 57.13
CA SER A 471 10.70 23.64 57.72
C SER A 471 9.26 23.32 58.10
N GLN A 472 8.40 24.34 58.22
CA GLN A 472 6.98 24.18 58.58
C GLN A 472 6.06 24.04 57.37
N ILE A 473 6.62 24.08 56.15
CA ILE A 473 5.85 24.05 54.90
C ILE A 473 5.90 22.63 54.31
N GLY A 474 4.74 21.96 54.18
CA GLY A 474 4.64 20.62 53.59
C GLY A 474 5.15 20.57 52.13
N PRO A 475 5.64 19.44 51.61
CA PRO A 475 6.36 19.36 50.34
C PRO A 475 5.53 19.80 49.12
N LEU A 476 6.21 20.22 48.04
CA LEU A 476 5.54 20.48 46.77
C LEU A 476 4.99 19.17 46.16
N PRO A 477 3.78 19.19 45.59
CA PRO A 477 3.20 18.02 44.96
C PRO A 477 4.00 17.55 43.73
N ASN A 478 3.82 16.32 43.24
CA ASN A 478 4.58 15.80 42.08
C ASN A 478 4.11 16.42 40.75
N LYS A 479 5.02 16.64 39.78
CA LYS A 479 4.70 17.15 38.44
C LYS A 479 3.97 16.15 37.53
N LYS A 480 3.82 14.88 37.94
CA LYS A 480 3.18 13.81 37.13
C LYS A 480 1.83 14.23 36.52
N ILE A 481 1.00 14.93 37.26
CA ILE A 481 -0.32 15.36 36.78
C ILE A 481 -0.21 16.44 35.70
N LEU A 482 0.76 17.37 35.82
CA LEU A 482 1.01 18.38 34.79
C LEU A 482 1.41 17.71 33.46
N THR A 483 2.21 16.66 33.50
CA THR A 483 2.57 15.88 32.29
C THR A 483 1.38 15.12 31.69
N ILE A 484 0.47 14.60 32.52
CA ILE A 484 -0.76 13.94 32.03
C ILE A 484 -1.65 14.95 31.30
N ILE A 485 -1.90 16.12 31.92
CA ILE A 485 -2.68 17.21 31.32
C ILE A 485 -2.02 17.71 30.02
N GLN A 486 -0.68 17.78 29.98
CA GLN A 486 0.06 18.17 28.78
C GLN A 486 -0.10 17.18 27.63
N ASN A 487 -0.14 15.87 27.92
CA ASN A 487 -0.36 14.85 26.91
C ASN A 487 -1.80 14.92 26.36
N LEU A 488 -2.80 15.15 27.23
CA LEU A 488 -4.18 15.36 26.80
C LEU A 488 -4.31 16.56 25.85
N ALA A 489 -3.61 17.66 26.13
CA ALA A 489 -3.58 18.82 25.23
C ALA A 489 -3.00 18.47 23.84
N LYS A 490 -1.93 17.68 23.79
CA LYS A 490 -1.31 17.22 22.52
C LYS A 490 -2.25 16.31 21.72
N THR A 491 -2.91 15.37 22.38
CA THR A 491 -3.86 14.47 21.70
C THR A 491 -5.03 15.23 21.09
N LEU A 492 -5.54 16.27 21.76
CA LEU A 492 -6.58 17.14 21.19
C LEU A 492 -6.08 17.99 20.02
N GLU A 493 -4.81 18.37 20.02
CA GLU A 493 -4.18 19.10 18.91
C GLU A 493 -4.04 18.20 17.67
N GLU A 494 -3.64 16.94 17.84
CA GLU A 494 -3.63 15.93 16.78
C GLU A 494 -5.05 15.67 16.23
N GLN A 495 -6.06 15.61 17.12
CA GLN A 495 -7.47 15.46 16.72
C GLN A 495 -8.09 16.69 16.06
N ALA A 496 -7.55 17.90 16.32
CA ALA A 496 -7.99 19.11 15.65
C ALA A 496 -7.34 19.29 14.27
N ALA A 497 -6.13 18.75 14.08
CA ALA A 497 -5.38 18.82 12.83
C ALA A 497 -5.73 17.69 11.84
N GLY A 498 -6.19 16.54 12.35
CA GLY A 498 -6.67 15.41 11.55
C GLY A 498 -8.13 15.56 11.16
#